data_AF-A0A941KIT2-F1
#
_entry.id   AF-A0A941KIT2-F1
#
_cell.length_a   1.000
_cell.length_b   1.000
_cell.length_c   1.000
_cell.angle_alpha   90.00
_cell.angle_beta   90.00
_cell.angle_gamma   90.00
#
_symmetry.space_group_name_H-M   'P 1'
#
loop_
_entity.id
_entity.type
_entity.pdbx_description
1 polymer ?
#
loop_
_entity_poly.entity_id
_entity_poly.type
_entity_poly.pdbx_seq_one_letter_code
_entity_poly.pdbx_strand_id
1 'polypeptide(L)'
;MQERGFEMRFREFLDPNEEDDNYSLDMQRLRDLAKLPSFDPFLLAAWFKDDQRPVSNLYFDLQDAEIEKMECYFAAEISNVVGRAFGLELGDQDDERSRKFARAILSGEEDERLDLFRRAMSLDPDEFRDGLFGWKGLLYYTWQIDRILGDLKYFIMSLNDLIVDGASVSERELINELRRWILDETGRRWKRLRETTGIYRTALESFASGQSPSQLSDFLLAAPGHFLALGEDLAAIHHVTSYWKFWRSRYEERVAARDALDIFDGFVKSLQTMNIDNEVDMMAA
;
A
#
# COMPACT_ATOMS: atom_id res chain seq x y z
N MET A 1 16.61 -8.49 8.03
CA MET A 1 18.06 -8.82 8.04
C MET A 1 18.75 -7.79 8.94
N GLN A 2 19.35 -8.17 10.08
CA GLN A 2 20.12 -7.22 10.90
C GLN A 2 21.53 -7.11 10.34
N GLU A 3 21.94 -5.91 9.92
CA GLU A 3 23.30 -5.67 9.45
C GLU A 3 24.30 -5.88 10.61
N ARG A 4 25.34 -6.69 10.39
CA ARG A 4 26.34 -6.97 11.41
C ARG A 4 27.10 -5.69 11.78
N GLY A 5 27.11 -5.37 13.08
CA GLY A 5 27.83 -4.21 13.62
C GLY A 5 27.13 -2.87 13.40
N PHE A 6 25.85 -2.86 13.00
CA PHE A 6 25.07 -1.63 12.84
C PHE A 6 25.13 -0.72 14.07
N GLU A 7 24.82 -1.25 15.25
CA GLU A 7 24.77 -0.45 16.49
C GLU A 7 26.13 0.16 16.85
N MET A 8 27.22 -0.57 16.60
CA MET A 8 28.59 -0.09 16.84
C MET A 8 28.93 1.07 15.91
N ARG A 9 28.68 0.92 14.60
CA ARG A 9 28.93 1.98 13.60
C ARG A 9 28.03 3.20 13.83
N PHE A 10 26.77 2.98 14.20
CA PHE A 10 25.83 4.04 14.49
C PHE A 10 26.25 4.83 15.74
N ARG A 11 26.78 4.14 16.76
CA ARG A 11 27.34 4.77 17.96
C ARG A 11 28.60 5.57 17.65
N GLU A 12 29.50 5.05 16.81
CA GLU A 12 30.69 5.78 16.34
C GLU A 12 30.33 7.02 15.54
N PHE A 13 29.27 6.95 14.71
CA PHE A 13 28.81 8.07 13.89
C PHE A 13 28.19 9.20 14.70
N LEU A 14 27.40 8.87 15.73
CA LEU A 14 26.67 9.87 16.52
C LEU A 14 27.51 10.54 17.61
N ASP A 15 28.72 10.04 17.90
CA ASP A 15 29.58 10.46 19.01
C ASP A 15 28.78 10.84 20.29
N PRO A 16 27.93 9.93 20.81
CA PRO A 16 27.10 10.25 21.95
C PRO A 16 28.01 10.31 23.18
N ASN A 17 28.18 11.51 23.74
CA ASN A 17 28.70 11.64 25.10
C ASN A 17 27.91 10.69 26.02
N GLU A 18 28.64 9.95 26.86
CA GLU A 18 28.08 8.86 27.67
C GLU A 18 26.88 9.34 28.50
N GLU A 19 25.77 8.57 28.44
CA GLU A 19 24.47 8.79 29.12
C GLU A 19 23.45 9.73 28.44
N ASP A 20 23.33 9.69 27.11
CA ASP A 20 22.15 10.26 26.44
C ASP A 20 21.00 9.23 26.38
N ASP A 21 19.99 9.40 27.25
CA ASP A 21 18.74 8.63 27.22
C ASP A 21 18.08 8.64 25.83
N ASN A 22 18.35 9.66 25.01
CA ASN A 22 17.85 9.76 23.64
C ASN A 22 18.43 8.67 22.71
N TYR A 23 19.67 8.22 22.92
CA TYR A 23 20.28 7.16 22.08
C TYR A 23 19.50 5.85 22.19
N SER A 24 19.16 5.45 23.42
CA SER A 24 18.40 4.22 23.66
C SER A 24 17.00 4.31 23.04
N LEU A 25 16.36 5.48 23.16
CA LEU A 25 15.05 5.76 22.57
C LEU A 25 15.08 5.76 21.04
N ASP A 26 16.12 6.31 20.42
CA ASP A 26 16.27 6.31 18.96
C ASP A 26 16.63 4.94 18.42
N MET A 27 17.44 4.16 19.14
CA MET A 27 17.70 2.77 18.77
C MET A 27 16.44 1.92 18.86
N GLN A 28 15.60 2.15 19.87
CA GLN A 28 14.28 1.52 19.95
C GLN A 28 13.41 1.92 18.74
N ARG A 29 13.36 3.21 18.38
CA ARG A 29 12.64 3.67 17.19
C ARG A 29 13.08 2.96 15.92
N LEU A 30 14.39 2.84 15.70
CA LEU A 30 14.94 2.16 14.52
C LEU A 30 14.58 0.68 14.49
N ARG A 31 14.59 0.01 15.65
CA ARG A 31 14.14 -1.39 15.76
C ARG A 31 12.65 -1.53 15.48
N ASP A 32 11.82 -0.58 15.89
CA ASP A 32 10.39 -0.61 15.62
C ASP A 32 10.09 -0.32 14.15
N LEU A 33 10.77 0.66 13.55
CA LEU A 33 10.73 0.93 12.12
C LEU A 33 11.15 -0.31 11.30
N ALA A 34 12.18 -1.04 11.74
CA ALA A 34 12.64 -2.25 11.07
C ALA A 34 11.66 -3.44 11.14
N LYS A 35 10.69 -3.43 12.07
CA LYS A 35 9.63 -4.44 12.14
C LYS A 35 8.45 -4.10 11.23
N LEU A 36 8.40 -2.88 10.69
CA LEU A 36 7.25 -2.46 9.93
C LEU A 36 7.15 -3.24 8.62
N PRO A 37 5.95 -3.69 8.26
CA PRO A 37 5.72 -4.40 7.00
C PRO A 37 5.78 -3.49 5.76
N SER A 38 5.73 -2.17 5.95
CA SER A 38 5.87 -1.16 4.90
C SER A 38 6.12 0.22 5.53
N PHE A 39 6.80 1.10 4.78
CA PHE A 39 6.98 2.52 5.12
C PHE A 39 5.94 3.44 4.47
N ASP A 40 4.80 2.88 4.04
CA ASP A 40 3.67 3.70 3.59
C ASP A 40 3.21 4.66 4.71
N PRO A 41 2.99 5.96 4.42
CA PRO A 41 2.64 6.96 5.43
C PRO A 41 1.38 6.61 6.25
N PHE A 42 0.37 5.99 5.64
CA PHE A 42 -0.84 5.60 6.36
C PHE A 42 -0.55 4.48 7.36
N LEU A 43 0.22 3.47 6.96
CA LEU A 43 0.60 2.36 7.83
C LEU A 43 1.51 2.81 8.97
N LEU A 44 2.44 3.72 8.69
CA LEU A 44 3.29 4.35 9.69
C LEU A 44 2.47 5.13 10.72
N ALA A 45 1.53 5.96 10.25
CA ALA A 45 0.64 6.72 11.12
C ALA A 45 -0.22 5.79 11.99
N ALA A 46 -0.78 4.73 11.39
CA ALA A 46 -1.58 3.75 12.10
C ALA A 46 -0.78 2.96 13.16
N TRP A 47 0.48 2.62 12.86
CA TRP A 47 1.35 1.90 13.78
C TRP A 47 1.75 2.72 15.00
N PHE A 48 2.11 4.00 14.80
CA PHE A 48 2.60 4.86 15.89
C PHE A 48 1.51 5.66 16.60
N LYS A 49 0.23 5.51 16.21
CA LYS A 49 -0.87 6.30 16.77
C LYS A 49 -0.98 6.16 18.29
N ASP A 50 -0.94 4.93 18.78
CA ASP A 50 -1.10 4.57 20.19
C ASP A 50 0.23 4.12 20.83
N ASP A 51 1.36 4.36 20.15
CA ASP A 51 2.68 4.07 20.66
C ASP A 51 3.03 5.00 21.82
N GLN A 52 3.92 4.57 22.71
CA GLN A 52 4.40 5.39 23.83
C GLN A 52 5.02 6.72 23.35
N ARG A 53 5.48 6.76 22.09
CA ARG A 53 6.11 7.93 21.48
C ARG A 53 5.46 8.17 20.11
N PRO A 54 4.28 8.83 20.05
CA PRO A 54 3.55 9.01 18.80
C PRO A 54 4.32 9.91 17.82
N VAL A 55 4.13 9.64 16.52
CA VAL A 55 4.68 10.49 15.44
C VAL A 55 3.60 11.47 15.01
N SER A 56 3.95 12.75 14.89
CA SER A 56 3.00 13.76 14.42
C SER A 56 2.57 13.50 12.98
N ASN A 57 1.27 13.67 12.70
CA ASN A 57 0.72 13.58 11.35
C ASN A 57 1.39 14.55 10.36
N LEU A 58 2.05 15.61 10.83
CA LEU A 58 2.81 16.54 9.98
C LEU A 58 3.98 15.87 9.24
N TYR A 59 4.45 14.70 9.70
CA TYR A 59 5.49 13.93 9.03
C TYR A 59 4.93 12.98 7.96
N PHE A 60 3.61 12.87 7.85
CA PHE A 60 2.93 12.04 6.87
C PHE A 60 2.18 12.96 5.89
N ASP A 61 2.33 12.73 4.59
CA ASP A 61 1.58 13.48 3.56
C ASP A 61 0.13 12.96 3.48
N LEU A 62 -0.62 13.10 4.57
CA LEU A 62 -2.00 12.66 4.72
C LEU A 62 -2.91 13.87 4.89
N GLN A 63 -3.72 14.17 3.88
CA GLN A 63 -4.67 15.28 3.92
C GLN A 63 -5.95 14.88 4.65
N ASP A 64 -6.48 15.73 5.54
CA ASP A 64 -7.70 15.46 6.32
C ASP A 64 -8.90 15.04 5.44
N ALA A 65 -9.08 15.70 4.30
CA ALA A 65 -10.15 15.39 3.36
C ALA A 65 -9.97 14.04 2.65
N GLU A 66 -8.74 13.54 2.52
CA GLU A 66 -8.47 12.20 1.98
C GLU A 66 -8.70 11.13 3.03
N ILE A 67 -8.31 11.41 4.28
CA ILE A 67 -8.62 10.55 5.42
C ILE A 67 -10.13 10.37 5.52
N GLU A 68 -10.92 11.44 5.48
CA GLU A 68 -12.39 11.35 5.57
C GLU A 68 -13.01 10.46 4.47
N LYS A 69 -12.53 10.59 3.23
CA LYS A 69 -12.98 9.75 2.10
C LYS A 69 -12.63 8.28 2.29
N MET A 70 -11.42 8.03 2.79
CA MET A 70 -10.95 6.68 3.10
C MET A 70 -11.77 6.08 4.26
N GLU A 71 -12.03 6.83 5.33
CA GLU A 71 -12.88 6.37 6.43
C GLU A 71 -14.30 6.03 5.96
N CYS A 72 -14.88 6.84 5.07
CA CYS A 72 -16.17 6.56 4.44
C CYS A 72 -16.14 5.25 3.63
N TYR A 73 -15.08 5.01 2.85
CA TYR A 73 -14.90 3.77 2.11
C TYR A 73 -14.79 2.55 3.04
N PHE A 74 -14.02 2.67 4.12
CA PHE A 74 -13.82 1.59 5.08
C PHE A 74 -15.13 1.28 5.80
N ALA A 75 -15.89 2.32 6.13
CA ALA A 75 -17.22 2.17 6.71
C ALA A 75 -18.17 1.39 5.82
N ALA A 76 -18.23 1.71 4.52
CA ALA A 76 -19.07 0.98 3.59
C ALA A 76 -18.68 -0.51 3.53
N GLU A 77 -17.37 -0.82 3.42
CA GLU A 77 -16.92 -2.21 3.30
C GLU A 77 -17.13 -3.03 4.58
N ILE A 78 -16.72 -2.51 5.73
CA ILE A 78 -16.88 -3.21 7.01
C ILE A 78 -18.37 -3.52 7.26
N SER A 79 -19.24 -2.55 6.96
CA SER A 79 -20.66 -2.66 7.25
C SER A 79 -21.35 -3.69 6.36
N ASN A 80 -20.97 -3.75 5.09
CA ASN A 80 -21.41 -4.79 4.17
C ASN A 80 -21.09 -6.20 4.69
N VAL A 81 -19.92 -6.38 5.31
CA VAL A 81 -19.47 -7.67 5.85
C VAL A 81 -20.19 -8.02 7.14
N VAL A 82 -20.24 -7.10 8.09
CA VAL A 82 -20.89 -7.31 9.39
C VAL A 82 -22.39 -7.52 9.23
N GLY A 83 -23.05 -6.72 8.39
CA GLY A 83 -24.48 -6.87 8.10
C GLY A 83 -24.82 -8.26 7.59
N ARG A 84 -24.02 -8.78 6.65
CA ARG A 84 -24.20 -10.14 6.11
C ARG A 84 -23.83 -11.24 7.11
N ALA A 85 -22.70 -11.12 7.81
CA ALA A 85 -22.21 -12.15 8.72
C ALA A 85 -23.10 -12.34 9.96
N PHE A 86 -23.69 -11.24 10.47
CA PHE A 86 -24.50 -11.27 11.69
C PHE A 86 -26.01 -11.13 11.43
N GLY A 87 -26.44 -11.13 10.16
CA GLY A 87 -27.85 -11.03 9.80
C GLY A 87 -28.52 -9.73 10.28
N LEU A 88 -27.72 -8.67 10.45
CA LEU A 88 -28.22 -7.35 10.79
C LEU A 88 -28.73 -6.72 9.50
N GLU A 89 -30.04 -6.73 9.27
CA GLU A 89 -30.66 -5.99 8.18
C GLU A 89 -30.34 -4.50 8.37
N LEU A 90 -29.41 -3.98 7.57
CA LEU A 90 -28.99 -2.58 7.63
C LEU A 90 -30.06 -1.71 6.95
N GLY A 91 -30.98 -1.13 7.73
CA GLY A 91 -31.90 -0.09 7.27
C GLY A 91 -31.25 1.31 7.27
N ASP A 92 -31.99 2.35 6.89
CA ASP A 92 -31.49 3.75 6.82
C ASP A 92 -30.91 4.30 8.14
N GLN A 93 -31.31 3.75 9.31
CA GLN A 93 -30.71 4.10 10.61
C GLN A 93 -29.41 3.32 10.93
N ASP A 94 -29.11 2.29 10.16
CA ASP A 94 -27.93 1.44 10.38
C ASP A 94 -26.68 1.98 9.69
N ASP A 95 -26.76 2.95 8.78
CA ASP A 95 -25.59 3.60 8.17
C ASP A 95 -24.77 4.38 9.22
N GLU A 96 -25.44 5.06 10.17
CA GLU A 96 -24.77 5.74 11.30
C GLU A 96 -24.06 4.74 12.24
N ARG A 97 -24.71 3.60 12.53
CA ARG A 97 -24.18 2.55 13.42
C ARG A 97 -23.01 1.80 12.79
N SER A 98 -23.12 1.55 11.49
CA SER A 98 -22.13 1.00 10.58
C SER A 98 -20.88 1.87 10.52
N ARG A 99 -21.07 3.17 10.27
CA ARG A 99 -20.00 4.17 10.32
C ARG A 99 -19.35 4.25 11.70
N LYS A 100 -20.14 4.20 12.79
CA LYS A 100 -19.59 4.18 14.15
C LYS A 100 -18.74 2.93 14.40
N PHE A 101 -19.17 1.76 13.94
CA PHE A 101 -18.40 0.52 14.09
C PHE A 101 -17.10 0.55 13.29
N ALA A 102 -17.16 1.02 12.04
CA ALA A 102 -15.98 1.17 11.21
C ALA A 102 -15.01 2.22 11.74
N ARG A 103 -15.53 3.32 12.29
CA ARG A 103 -14.72 4.28 13.04
C ARG A 103 -14.08 3.62 14.24
N ALA A 104 -14.79 2.80 15.01
CA ALA A 104 -14.19 2.07 16.14
C ALA A 104 -13.05 1.13 15.70
N ILE A 105 -13.23 0.40 14.58
CA ILE A 105 -12.14 -0.39 13.97
C ILE A 105 -10.94 0.50 13.64
N LEU A 106 -11.17 1.64 13.00
CA LEU A 106 -10.13 2.58 12.57
C LEU A 106 -9.43 3.29 13.73
N SER A 107 -10.20 3.74 14.72
CA SER A 107 -9.73 4.54 15.83
C SER A 107 -9.18 3.73 16.98
N GLY A 108 -9.50 2.43 17.05
CA GLY A 108 -9.15 1.57 18.19
C GLY A 108 -10.06 1.77 19.39
N GLU A 109 -11.20 2.46 19.22
CA GLU A 109 -12.16 2.68 20.30
C GLU A 109 -12.80 1.37 20.77
N GLU A 110 -13.04 1.26 22.08
CA GLU A 110 -13.77 0.13 22.66
C GLU A 110 -15.23 0.14 22.19
N ASP A 111 -15.63 -0.93 21.49
CA ASP A 111 -17.01 -1.16 21.05
C ASP A 111 -17.37 -2.62 21.33
N GLU A 112 -18.50 -2.86 22.00
CA GLU A 112 -18.98 -4.22 22.33
C GLU A 112 -19.09 -5.13 21.09
N ARG A 113 -19.34 -4.54 19.91
CA ARG A 113 -19.40 -5.26 18.63
C ARG A 113 -18.03 -5.72 18.16
N LEU A 114 -16.94 -5.04 18.55
CA LEU A 114 -15.58 -5.50 18.25
C LEU A 114 -15.28 -6.80 18.99
N ASP A 115 -15.75 -6.95 20.22
CA ASP A 115 -15.58 -8.19 20.97
C ASP A 115 -16.42 -9.33 20.37
N LEU A 116 -17.65 -9.06 19.91
CA LEU A 116 -18.44 -10.03 19.16
C LEU A 116 -17.75 -10.44 17.85
N PHE A 117 -17.21 -9.48 17.12
CA PHE A 117 -16.49 -9.72 15.87
C PHE A 117 -15.20 -10.53 16.07
N ARG A 118 -14.43 -10.19 17.10
CA ARG A 118 -13.25 -10.95 17.54
C ARG A 118 -13.59 -12.41 17.82
N ARG A 119 -14.65 -12.64 18.61
CA ARG A 119 -15.11 -14.00 18.94
C ARG A 119 -15.59 -14.76 17.71
N ALA A 120 -16.26 -14.11 16.78
CA ALA A 120 -16.69 -14.72 15.52
C ALA A 120 -15.50 -15.17 14.65
N MET A 121 -14.40 -14.42 14.68
CA MET A 121 -13.14 -14.79 14.02
C MET A 121 -12.28 -15.78 14.83
N SER A 122 -12.73 -16.17 16.04
CA SER A 122 -11.98 -17.06 16.95
C SER A 122 -10.56 -16.58 17.27
N LEU A 123 -10.35 -15.26 17.32
CA LEU A 123 -9.05 -14.66 17.63
C LEU A 123 -8.93 -14.33 19.12
N ASP A 124 -7.73 -14.51 19.67
CA ASP A 124 -7.40 -13.95 20.98
C ASP A 124 -7.23 -12.40 20.90
N PRO A 125 -7.12 -11.69 22.03
CA PRO A 125 -7.00 -10.23 22.02
C PRO A 125 -5.77 -9.70 21.26
N ASP A 126 -4.64 -10.40 21.33
CA ASP A 126 -3.38 -9.97 20.69
C ASP A 126 -3.45 -10.23 19.18
N GLU A 127 -3.90 -11.43 18.79
CA GLU A 127 -4.16 -11.79 17.39
C GLU A 127 -5.19 -10.86 16.75
N PHE A 128 -6.23 -10.47 17.49
CA PHE A 128 -7.25 -9.56 16.99
C PHE A 128 -6.68 -8.18 16.71
N ARG A 129 -5.84 -7.65 17.61
CA ARG A 129 -5.16 -6.36 17.40
C ARG A 129 -4.26 -6.41 16.17
N ASP A 130 -3.48 -7.47 16.02
CA ASP A 130 -2.58 -7.66 14.88
C ASP A 130 -3.38 -7.83 13.57
N GLY A 131 -4.47 -8.59 13.60
CA GLY A 131 -5.39 -8.78 12.50
C GLY A 131 -6.13 -7.49 12.10
N LEU A 132 -6.52 -6.65 13.07
CA LEU A 132 -7.10 -5.33 12.79
C LEU A 132 -6.10 -4.42 12.07
N PHE A 133 -4.83 -4.44 12.46
CA PHE A 133 -3.78 -3.70 11.75
C PHE A 133 -3.64 -4.22 10.31
N GLY A 134 -3.58 -5.54 10.13
CA GLY A 134 -3.62 -6.20 8.82
C GLY A 134 -4.81 -5.75 7.97
N TRP A 135 -5.98 -5.66 8.58
CA TRP A 135 -7.21 -5.26 7.90
C TRP A 135 -7.18 -3.79 7.46
N LYS A 136 -6.76 -2.88 8.34
CA LYS A 136 -6.61 -1.45 8.01
C LYS A 136 -5.71 -1.26 6.78
N GLY A 137 -4.59 -1.97 6.72
CA GLY A 137 -3.69 -1.90 5.59
C GLY A 137 -4.30 -2.43 4.30
N LEU A 138 -5.02 -3.56 4.35
CA LEU A 138 -5.71 -4.10 3.17
C LEU A 138 -6.82 -3.17 2.65
N LEU A 139 -7.61 -2.59 3.56
CA LEU A 139 -8.64 -1.62 3.20
C LEU A 139 -8.01 -0.39 2.51
N TYR A 140 -6.90 0.10 3.07
CA TYR A 140 -6.14 1.21 2.48
C TYR A 140 -5.62 0.88 1.08
N TYR A 141 -4.94 -0.25 0.90
CA TYR A 141 -4.43 -0.63 -0.42
C TYR A 141 -5.56 -0.86 -1.43
N THR A 142 -6.65 -1.49 -1.01
CA THR A 142 -7.82 -1.70 -1.89
C THR A 142 -8.42 -0.37 -2.33
N TRP A 143 -8.56 0.58 -1.41
CA TRP A 143 -9.03 1.93 -1.71
C TRP A 143 -8.11 2.67 -2.70
N GLN A 144 -6.79 2.62 -2.48
CA GLN A 144 -5.81 3.25 -3.38
C GLN A 144 -5.81 2.62 -4.79
N ILE A 145 -5.91 1.28 -4.87
CA ILE A 145 -6.05 0.54 -6.12
C ILE A 145 -7.28 1.00 -6.90
N ASP A 146 -8.43 1.16 -6.23
CA ASP A 146 -9.65 1.61 -6.89
C ASP A 146 -9.53 3.07 -7.38
N ARG A 147 -8.81 3.94 -6.66
CA ARG A 147 -8.54 5.34 -7.07
C ARG A 147 -7.66 5.45 -8.31
N ILE A 148 -6.59 4.65 -8.38
CA ILE A 148 -5.62 4.76 -9.48
C ILE A 148 -6.10 4.11 -10.78
N LEU A 149 -7.14 3.28 -10.75
CA LEU A 149 -7.66 2.57 -11.92
C LEU A 149 -7.98 3.49 -13.11
N GLY A 150 -8.58 4.65 -12.86
CA GLY A 150 -8.87 5.63 -13.93
C GLY A 150 -7.60 6.15 -14.59
N ASP A 151 -6.60 6.46 -13.78
CA ASP A 151 -5.31 7.02 -14.22
C ASP A 151 -4.49 5.98 -14.96
N LEU A 152 -4.52 4.74 -14.50
CA LEU A 152 -3.90 3.60 -15.16
C LEU A 152 -4.52 3.35 -16.54
N LYS A 153 -5.85 3.37 -16.65
CA LYS A 153 -6.54 3.22 -17.95
C LYS A 153 -6.13 4.33 -18.90
N TYR A 154 -6.12 5.58 -18.43
CA TYR A 154 -5.68 6.72 -19.22
C TYR A 154 -4.22 6.56 -19.68
N PHE A 155 -3.32 6.17 -18.78
CA PHE A 155 -1.92 5.92 -19.09
C PHE A 155 -1.75 4.86 -20.18
N ILE A 156 -2.36 3.68 -20.02
CA ILE A 156 -2.24 2.57 -20.97
C ILE A 156 -2.73 3.00 -22.36
N MET A 157 -3.92 3.60 -22.45
CA MET A 157 -4.50 4.02 -23.72
C MET A 157 -3.64 5.12 -24.36
N SER A 158 -3.29 6.14 -23.59
CA SER A 158 -2.55 7.29 -24.11
C SER A 158 -1.11 6.96 -24.48
N LEU A 159 -0.45 6.02 -23.79
CA LEU A 159 0.90 5.58 -24.12
C LEU A 159 0.89 4.70 -25.39
N ASN A 160 -0.13 3.86 -25.55
CA ASN A 160 -0.31 3.05 -26.75
C ASN A 160 -0.53 3.91 -28.00
N ASP A 161 -1.32 4.97 -27.88
CA ASP A 161 -1.69 5.86 -28.98
C ASP A 161 -0.66 6.99 -29.23
N LEU A 162 0.47 6.98 -28.51
CA LEU A 162 1.50 8.01 -28.58
C LEU A 162 2.14 8.06 -29.98
N ILE A 163 2.03 9.22 -30.63
CA ILE A 163 2.69 9.51 -31.90
C ILE A 163 4.05 10.13 -31.62
N VAL A 164 5.11 9.46 -32.08
CA VAL A 164 6.49 9.94 -31.97
C VAL A 164 6.99 10.42 -33.32
N ASP A 165 7.36 11.71 -33.39
CA ASP A 165 7.88 12.35 -34.59
C ASP A 165 9.42 12.41 -34.57
N GLY A 166 10.02 12.47 -35.77
CA GLY A 166 11.45 12.68 -35.94
C GLY A 166 12.36 11.47 -35.64
N ALA A 167 11.79 10.31 -35.27
CA ALA A 167 12.56 9.10 -34.99
C ALA A 167 13.11 8.46 -36.28
N SER A 168 14.40 8.10 -36.26
CA SER A 168 15.05 7.20 -37.22
C SER A 168 14.47 5.78 -37.15
N VAL A 169 14.82 4.91 -38.10
CA VAL A 169 14.32 3.53 -38.14
C VAL A 169 14.69 2.77 -36.86
N SER A 170 15.96 2.85 -36.44
CA SER A 170 16.44 2.19 -35.22
C SER A 170 15.81 2.76 -33.94
N GLU A 171 15.60 4.08 -33.87
CA GLU A 171 14.92 4.69 -32.72
C GLU A 171 13.46 4.24 -32.65
N ARG A 172 12.76 4.12 -33.79
CA ARG A 172 11.37 3.63 -33.81
C ARG A 172 11.26 2.20 -33.31
N GLU A 173 12.22 1.34 -33.66
CA GLU A 173 12.27 -0.04 -33.16
C GLU A 173 12.43 -0.05 -31.64
N LEU A 174 13.43 0.68 -31.12
CA LEU A 174 13.67 0.80 -29.68
C LEU A 174 12.47 1.38 -28.92
N ILE A 175 11.87 2.46 -29.41
CA ILE A 175 10.68 3.07 -28.79
C ILE A 175 9.52 2.08 -28.73
N ASN A 176 9.29 1.31 -29.79
CA ASN A 176 8.23 0.31 -29.81
C ASN A 176 8.50 -0.85 -28.85
N GLU A 177 9.76 -1.28 -28.71
CA GLU A 177 10.16 -2.30 -27.74
C GLU A 177 9.95 -1.81 -26.30
N LEU A 178 10.45 -0.63 -25.97
CA LEU A 178 10.28 0.00 -24.66
C LEU A 178 8.81 0.20 -24.32
N ARG A 179 8.00 0.70 -25.27
CA ARG A 179 6.55 0.86 -25.09
C ARG A 179 5.88 -0.45 -24.71
N ARG A 180 6.15 -1.53 -25.44
CA ARG A 180 5.57 -2.86 -25.15
C ARG A 180 6.00 -3.33 -23.77
N TRP A 181 7.29 -3.22 -23.45
CA TRP A 181 7.80 -3.61 -22.14
C TRP A 181 7.14 -2.84 -21.00
N ILE A 182 6.99 -1.51 -21.12
CA ILE A 182 6.36 -0.65 -20.13
C ILE A 182 4.90 -1.07 -19.91
N LEU A 183 4.14 -1.29 -21.00
CA LEU A 183 2.74 -1.71 -20.93
C LEU A 183 2.61 -3.10 -20.30
N ASP A 184 3.45 -4.05 -20.70
CA ASP A 184 3.44 -5.42 -20.19
C ASP A 184 3.80 -5.47 -18.71
N GLU A 185 4.87 -4.78 -18.27
CA GLU A 185 5.27 -4.77 -16.87
C GLU A 185 4.24 -4.04 -16.01
N THR A 186 3.72 -2.89 -16.45
CA THR A 186 2.63 -2.20 -15.75
C THR A 186 1.41 -3.11 -15.58
N GLY A 187 1.00 -3.82 -16.63
CA GLY A 187 -0.09 -4.79 -16.56
C GLY A 187 0.19 -5.95 -15.60
N ARG A 188 1.44 -6.45 -15.57
CA ARG A 188 1.89 -7.51 -14.67
C ARG A 188 1.84 -7.05 -13.21
N ARG A 189 2.33 -5.85 -12.89
CA ARG A 189 2.22 -5.24 -11.53
C ARG A 189 0.77 -5.07 -11.11
N TRP A 190 -0.06 -4.53 -12.00
CA TRP A 190 -1.49 -4.34 -11.72
C TRP A 190 -2.20 -5.65 -11.43
N LYS A 191 -1.86 -6.71 -12.18
CA LYS A 191 -2.42 -8.05 -11.96
C LYS A 191 -2.07 -8.57 -10.56
N ARG A 192 -0.82 -8.42 -10.10
CA ARG A 192 -0.39 -8.82 -8.75
C ARG A 192 -1.19 -8.09 -7.65
N LEU A 193 -1.38 -6.77 -7.77
CA LEU A 193 -2.21 -5.99 -6.85
C LEU A 193 -3.66 -6.53 -6.78
N ARG A 194 -4.24 -6.85 -7.94
CA ARG A 194 -5.61 -7.37 -8.04
C ARG A 194 -5.73 -8.80 -7.53
N GLU A 195 -4.70 -9.62 -7.65
CA GLU A 195 -4.67 -10.98 -7.11
C GLU A 195 -4.67 -10.96 -5.58
N THR A 196 -3.77 -10.19 -4.95
CA THR A 196 -3.71 -10.08 -3.48
C THR A 196 -5.00 -9.52 -2.89
N THR A 197 -5.55 -8.44 -3.47
CA THR A 197 -6.84 -7.88 -3.02
C THR A 197 -8.03 -8.75 -3.41
N GLY A 198 -7.89 -9.62 -4.41
CA GLY A 198 -8.90 -10.61 -4.79
C GLY A 198 -9.04 -11.70 -3.73
N ILE A 199 -7.92 -12.24 -3.24
CA ILE A 199 -7.90 -13.24 -2.17
C ILE A 199 -8.58 -12.69 -0.91
N TYR A 200 -8.28 -11.44 -0.55
CA TYR A 200 -8.96 -10.71 0.53
C TYR A 200 -10.49 -10.70 0.33
N ARG A 201 -10.96 -10.22 -0.83
CA ARG A 201 -12.40 -10.12 -1.12
C ARG A 201 -13.08 -11.48 -1.06
N THR A 202 -12.45 -12.54 -1.56
CA THR A 202 -12.98 -13.90 -1.47
C THR A 202 -13.08 -14.38 -0.01
N ALA A 203 -12.03 -14.20 0.80
CA ALA A 203 -12.07 -14.57 2.21
C ALA A 203 -13.18 -13.82 2.97
N LEU A 204 -13.35 -12.54 2.64
CA LEU A 204 -14.38 -11.68 3.21
C LEU A 204 -15.80 -12.14 2.85
N GLU A 205 -16.04 -12.50 1.59
CA GLU A 205 -17.32 -13.04 1.10
C GLU A 205 -17.66 -14.41 1.72
N SER A 206 -16.66 -15.28 1.85
CA SER A 206 -16.81 -16.59 2.50
C SER A 206 -17.11 -16.47 4.00
N PHE A 207 -16.50 -15.50 4.68
CA PHE A 207 -16.85 -15.15 6.07
C PHE A 207 -18.27 -14.63 6.18
N ALA A 208 -18.63 -13.64 5.34
CA ALA A 208 -19.96 -13.03 5.33
C ALA A 208 -21.09 -14.01 5.01
N SER A 209 -20.80 -15.05 4.23
CA SER A 209 -21.75 -16.11 3.86
C SER A 209 -21.78 -17.27 4.87
N GLY A 210 -20.99 -17.21 5.95
CA GLY A 210 -20.91 -18.26 6.98
C GLY A 210 -20.23 -19.56 6.52
N GLN A 211 -19.51 -19.55 5.39
CA GLN A 211 -18.90 -20.74 4.80
C GLN A 211 -17.59 -21.14 5.48
N SER A 212 -16.76 -20.17 5.87
CA SER A 212 -15.50 -20.42 6.56
C SER A 212 -15.07 -19.22 7.41
N PRO A 213 -15.36 -19.22 8.73
CA PRO A 213 -14.97 -18.14 9.62
C PRO A 213 -13.45 -17.95 9.74
N SER A 214 -12.68 -19.04 9.61
CA SER A 214 -11.22 -19.02 9.79
C SER A 214 -10.44 -18.44 8.60
N GLN A 215 -11.01 -18.45 7.39
CA GLN A 215 -10.32 -17.91 6.21
C GLN A 215 -10.03 -16.42 6.33
N LEU A 216 -10.95 -15.65 6.93
CA LEU A 216 -10.75 -14.23 7.13
C LEU A 216 -9.68 -13.97 8.19
N SER A 217 -9.74 -14.66 9.34
CA SER A 217 -8.74 -14.48 10.41
C SER A 217 -7.34 -14.87 9.95
N ASP A 218 -7.19 -16.03 9.30
CA ASP A 218 -5.91 -16.50 8.75
C ASP A 218 -5.32 -15.48 7.77
N PHE A 219 -6.17 -14.91 6.91
CA PHE A 219 -5.74 -13.92 5.94
C PHE A 219 -5.36 -12.59 6.59
N LEU A 220 -6.14 -12.10 7.57
CA LEU A 220 -5.85 -10.85 8.27
C LEU A 220 -4.53 -10.92 9.06
N LEU A 221 -4.24 -12.07 9.67
CA LEU A 221 -2.97 -12.31 10.36
C LEU A 221 -1.78 -12.41 9.39
N ALA A 222 -1.99 -12.96 8.19
CA ALA A 222 -0.96 -13.04 7.16
C ALA A 222 -0.79 -11.73 6.36
N ALA A 223 -1.76 -10.81 6.41
CA ALA A 223 -1.81 -9.60 5.59
C ALA A 223 -0.54 -8.73 5.65
N PRO A 224 0.11 -8.50 6.81
CA PRO A 224 1.34 -7.71 6.87
C PRO A 224 2.45 -8.25 5.96
N GLY A 225 2.51 -9.56 5.73
CA GLY A 225 3.48 -10.18 4.82
C GLY A 225 3.32 -9.76 3.35
N HIS A 226 2.18 -9.17 2.97
CA HIS A 226 1.91 -8.70 1.61
C HIS A 226 2.15 -7.19 1.42
N PHE A 227 2.30 -6.42 2.50
CA PHE A 227 2.29 -4.94 2.40
C PHE A 227 3.50 -4.38 1.66
N LEU A 228 4.67 -5.01 1.74
CA LEU A 228 5.84 -4.58 0.97
C LEU A 228 5.55 -4.68 -0.53
N ALA A 229 5.14 -5.86 -1.00
CA ALA A 229 4.84 -6.09 -2.41
C ALA A 229 3.66 -5.23 -2.91
N LEU A 230 2.60 -5.07 -2.09
CA LEU A 230 1.49 -4.17 -2.40
C LEU A 230 1.94 -2.72 -2.53
N GLY A 231 2.76 -2.25 -1.58
CA GLY A 231 3.29 -0.90 -1.58
C GLY A 231 4.21 -0.63 -2.77
N GLU A 232 5.12 -1.55 -3.09
CA GLU A 232 6.02 -1.45 -4.23
C GLU A 232 5.26 -1.41 -5.57
N ASP A 233 4.34 -2.34 -5.79
CA ASP A 233 3.56 -2.38 -7.03
C ASP A 233 2.65 -1.16 -7.16
N LEU A 234 2.02 -0.72 -6.07
CA LEU A 234 1.18 0.47 -6.07
C LEU A 234 2.01 1.74 -6.34
N ALA A 235 3.16 1.90 -5.69
CA ALA A 235 4.06 3.04 -5.87
C ALA A 235 4.59 3.13 -7.30
N ALA A 236 4.99 1.99 -7.90
CA ALA A 236 5.42 1.95 -9.29
C ALA A 236 4.31 2.39 -10.25
N ILE A 237 3.09 1.91 -10.05
CA ILE A 237 1.93 2.30 -10.88
C ILE A 237 1.58 3.77 -10.67
N HIS A 238 1.59 4.25 -9.41
CA HIS A 238 1.37 5.67 -9.08
C HIS A 238 2.40 6.57 -9.75
N HIS A 239 3.67 6.19 -9.75
CA HIS A 239 4.72 6.96 -10.38
C HIS A 239 4.53 7.05 -11.90
N VAL A 240 4.34 5.92 -12.62
CA VAL A 240 4.18 5.98 -14.08
C VAL A 240 2.94 6.76 -14.51
N THR A 241 1.82 6.60 -13.80
CA THR A 241 0.57 7.30 -14.10
C THR A 241 0.64 8.80 -13.79
N SER A 242 1.19 9.18 -12.64
CA SER A 242 1.35 10.58 -12.25
C SER A 242 2.39 11.29 -13.11
N TYR A 243 3.51 10.64 -13.38
CA TYR A 243 4.56 11.19 -14.24
C TYR A 243 4.04 11.36 -15.67
N TRP A 244 3.27 10.40 -16.18
CA TRP A 244 2.61 10.54 -17.47
C TRP A 244 1.63 11.71 -17.53
N LYS A 245 0.75 11.87 -16.53
CA LYS A 245 -0.16 13.02 -16.45
C LYS A 245 0.59 14.36 -16.44
N PHE A 246 1.61 14.46 -15.60
CA PHE A 246 2.47 15.64 -15.52
C PHE A 246 3.08 15.96 -16.89
N TRP A 247 3.57 14.95 -17.59
CA TRP A 247 4.18 15.13 -18.88
C TRP A 247 3.15 15.46 -19.98
N ARG A 248 2.02 14.75 -20.05
CA ARG A 248 0.94 15.02 -21.02
C ARG A 248 0.34 16.42 -20.87
N SER A 249 0.41 17.02 -19.69
CA SER A 249 0.01 18.42 -19.52
C SER A 249 0.93 19.44 -20.20
N ARG A 250 2.13 19.03 -20.63
CA ARG A 250 3.18 19.90 -21.19
C ARG A 250 3.44 19.71 -22.67
N TYR A 251 2.97 18.61 -23.26
CA TYR A 251 3.22 18.28 -24.66
C TYR A 251 1.89 18.13 -25.41
N GLU A 252 1.88 18.55 -26.67
CA GLU A 252 0.76 18.34 -27.59
C GLU A 252 0.57 16.84 -27.91
N GLU A 253 -0.28 16.48 -28.87
CA GLU A 253 -0.52 15.09 -29.26
C GLU A 253 0.74 14.36 -29.79
N ARG A 254 1.80 15.09 -30.15
CA ARG A 254 2.99 14.58 -30.85
C ARG A 254 4.25 14.93 -30.09
N VAL A 255 5.21 13.99 -30.11
CA VAL A 255 6.36 14.02 -29.21
C VAL A 255 7.63 13.72 -29.97
N ALA A 256 8.70 14.47 -29.71
CA ALA A 256 9.98 14.22 -30.35
C ALA A 256 10.60 12.90 -29.86
N ALA A 257 11.29 12.19 -30.76
CA ALA A 257 11.93 10.90 -30.46
C ALA A 257 12.82 10.92 -29.22
N ARG A 258 13.63 11.98 -29.06
CA ARG A 258 14.51 12.16 -27.90
C ARG A 258 13.71 12.24 -26.60
N ASP A 259 12.68 13.08 -26.56
CA ASP A 259 11.85 13.23 -25.37
C ASP A 259 11.15 11.91 -25.03
N ALA A 260 10.64 11.19 -26.05
CA ALA A 260 10.03 9.87 -25.86
C ALA A 260 10.98 8.88 -25.19
N LEU A 261 12.25 8.83 -25.64
CA LEU A 261 13.26 7.95 -25.05
C LEU A 261 13.59 8.34 -23.60
N ASP A 262 13.74 9.63 -23.31
CA ASP A 262 14.04 10.14 -21.96
C ASP A 262 12.90 9.80 -20.97
N ILE A 263 11.63 9.92 -21.40
CA ILE A 263 10.47 9.56 -20.58
C ILE A 263 10.41 8.05 -20.36
N PHE A 264 10.64 7.27 -21.43
CA PHE A 264 10.54 5.82 -21.36
C PHE A 264 11.63 5.22 -20.46
N ASP A 265 12.83 5.79 -20.45
CA ASP A 265 13.88 5.43 -19.49
C ASP A 265 13.43 5.67 -18.04
N GLY A 266 12.76 6.79 -17.76
CA GLY A 266 12.17 7.07 -16.45
C GLY A 266 11.10 6.04 -16.04
N PHE A 267 10.27 5.59 -16.97
CA PHE A 267 9.31 4.52 -16.73
C PHE A 267 9.98 3.17 -16.48
N VAL A 268 11.02 2.84 -17.24
CA VAL A 268 11.78 1.61 -17.05
C VAL A 268 12.37 1.54 -15.65
N LYS A 269 13.05 2.60 -15.20
CA LYS A 269 13.63 2.68 -13.85
C LYS A 269 12.58 2.53 -12.75
N SER A 270 11.40 3.11 -12.95
CA SER A 270 10.29 3.02 -11.99
C SER A 270 9.62 1.65 -11.94
N LEU A 271 9.59 0.93 -13.06
CA LEU A 271 8.91 -0.36 -13.18
C LEU A 271 9.86 -1.54 -12.94
N GLN A 272 11.17 -1.32 -12.99
CA GLN A 272 12.15 -2.30 -12.55
C GLN A 272 12.04 -2.48 -11.04
N THR A 273 11.73 -3.71 -10.60
CA THR A 273 11.85 -4.04 -9.18
C THR A 273 13.33 -3.98 -8.83
N MET A 274 13.71 -3.24 -7.78
CA MET A 274 15.00 -3.48 -7.13
C MET A 274 14.93 -4.88 -6.54
N ASN A 275 15.42 -5.86 -7.30
CA ASN A 275 15.61 -7.20 -6.77
C ASN A 275 16.83 -7.11 -5.86
N ILE A 276 16.60 -6.82 -4.57
CA ILE A 276 17.67 -6.66 -3.57
C ILE A 276 18.52 -7.94 -3.47
N ASP A 277 17.97 -9.09 -3.90
CA ASP A 277 18.70 -10.35 -3.99
C ASP A 277 19.80 -10.37 -5.09
N ASN A 278 19.68 -9.55 -6.15
CA ASN A 278 20.65 -9.54 -7.25
C ASN A 278 21.88 -8.65 -6.98
N GLU A 279 21.81 -7.67 -6.06
CA GLU A 279 22.98 -6.86 -5.70
C GLU A 279 23.97 -7.62 -4.80
N VAL A 280 23.49 -8.58 -4.00
CA VAL A 280 24.36 -9.40 -3.15
C VAL A 280 25.23 -10.35 -3.98
N ASP A 281 24.69 -10.93 -5.06
CA ASP A 281 25.46 -11.78 -5.97
C ASP A 281 26.46 -10.98 -6.82
N MET A 282 26.18 -9.71 -7.09
CA MET A 282 27.06 -8.84 -7.88
C MET A 282 28.16 -8.17 -7.04
N MET A 283 28.00 -8.08 -5.72
CA MET A 283 29.06 -7.69 -4.79
C MET A 283 29.86 -8.88 -4.24
N ALA A 284 29.40 -10.11 -4.49
CA ALA A 284 30.08 -11.36 -4.11
C ALA A 284 30.85 -12.03 -5.26
N ALA A 285 30.85 -11.44 -6.47
CA ALA A 285 31.60 -11.86 -7.65
C ALA A 285 32.74 -10.89 -7.96
#